data_AF-A0A9C6XU69-F1
#
_entry.id   AF-A0A9C6XU69-F1
#
_cell.length_a   1.000
_cell.length_b   1.000
_cell.length_c   1.000
_cell.angle_alpha   90.00
_cell.angle_beta   90.00
_cell.angle_gamma   90.00
#
_symmetry.space_group_name_H-M   'P 1'
#
loop_
_entity.id
_entity.type
_entity.pdbx_description
1 polymer ?
#
loop_
_entity_poly.entity_id
_entity_poly.type
_entity_poly.pdbx_seq_one_letter_code
_entity_poly.pdbx_strand_id
1 'polypeptide(L)'
;MIFTSPRMINCVHEHDTVASDPTFRVTPRLLGSLQVMILAFFAFGSTYTIGMAIMKAKTRRSYAAVFNKFREMGLVCEAVITDWEQTERDGWRDAYPGIKVLGCVWHYIRVSTA
;
A
#
# COMPACT_ATOMS: atom_id res chain seq x y z
N MET A 1 -2.96 1.14 -12.76
CA MET A 1 -2.55 2.52 -13.12
C MET A 1 -2.06 3.18 -11.86
N ILE A 2 -0.87 3.80 -11.85
CA ILE A 2 -0.26 4.38 -10.65
C ILE A 2 -0.16 5.90 -10.81
N PHE A 3 -0.51 6.61 -9.74
CA PHE A 3 -0.43 8.06 -9.61
C PHE A 3 0.50 8.37 -8.45
N THR A 4 1.68 8.88 -8.77
CA THR A 4 2.71 9.23 -7.78
C THR A 4 3.62 10.30 -8.38
N SER A 5 4.40 10.96 -7.54
CA SER A 5 5.49 11.82 -7.99
C SER A 5 6.83 11.27 -7.48
N PRO A 6 7.91 11.36 -8.28
CA PRO A 6 9.25 10.99 -7.81
C PRO A 6 9.65 11.73 -6.53
N ARG A 7 9.22 12.99 -6.40
CA ARG A 7 9.46 13.81 -5.19
C ARG A 7 8.90 13.15 -3.94
N MET A 8 7.67 12.64 -3.97
CA MET A 8 7.06 12.01 -2.80
C MET A 8 7.71 10.67 -2.45
N ILE A 9 8.12 9.90 -3.46
CA ILE A 9 8.85 8.64 -3.23
C ILE A 9 10.19 8.90 -2.55
N ASN A 10 10.93 9.93 -2.99
CA ASN A 10 12.22 10.30 -2.43
C ASN A 10 12.15 10.90 -1.02
N CYS A 11 10.96 11.17 -0.49
CA CYS A 11 10.77 11.56 0.91
C CYS A 11 10.75 10.37 1.87
N VAL A 12 10.66 9.14 1.35
CA VAL A 12 10.66 7.92 2.16
C VAL A 12 12.06 7.32 2.18
N HIS A 13 12.58 7.07 3.37
CA HIS A 13 13.90 6.53 3.62
C HIS A 13 13.84 5.07 4.05
N GLU A 14 15.00 4.40 4.03
CA GLU A 14 15.10 2.96 4.26
C GLU A 14 14.54 2.51 5.61
N HIS A 15 14.64 3.34 6.66
CA HIS A 15 14.14 3.03 8.00
C HIS A 15 12.70 3.50 8.26
N ASP A 16 12.05 4.09 7.27
CA ASP A 16 10.69 4.56 7.44
C ASP A 16 9.68 3.41 7.38
N THR A 17 8.53 3.66 7.97
CA THR A 17 7.37 2.78 7.89
C THR A 17 6.32 3.39 6.97
N VAL A 18 5.94 2.62 5.95
CA VAL A 18 4.87 2.98 5.01
C VAL A 18 3.56 2.34 5.47
N ALA A 19 2.43 2.98 5.24
CA ALA A 19 1.12 2.39 5.31
C ALA A 19 0.59 2.11 3.91
N SER A 20 0.04 0.92 3.70
CA SER A 20 -0.75 0.59 2.52
C SER A 20 -2.19 0.29 2.92
N ASP A 21 -3.12 0.87 2.18
CA ASP A 21 -4.56 0.76 2.45
C ASP A 21 -5.35 0.59 1.14
N PRO A 22 -5.94 -0.59 0.88
CA PRO A 22 -6.86 -0.79 -0.22
C PRO A 22 -8.28 -0.30 0.11
N THR A 23 -8.89 0.49 -0.77
CA THR A 23 -10.30 0.86 -0.59
C THR A 23 -11.25 -0.33 -0.81
N PHE A 24 -12.21 -0.51 0.09
CA PHE A 24 -13.21 -1.58 0.02
C PHE A 24 -14.29 -1.35 -1.04
N ARG A 25 -14.52 -0.09 -1.44
CA ARG A 25 -15.53 0.30 -2.41
C ARG A 25 -15.02 1.40 -3.32
N VAL A 26 -15.21 1.23 -4.63
CA VAL A 26 -14.93 2.26 -5.63
C VAL A 26 -16.24 2.73 -6.26
N THR A 27 -16.43 4.04 -6.32
CA THR A 27 -17.54 4.69 -7.03
C THR A 27 -17.05 6.01 -7.62
N PRO A 28 -17.26 6.26 -8.93
CA PRO A 28 -17.85 5.37 -9.94
C PRO A 28 -16.93 4.19 -10.31
N ARG A 29 -17.51 3.08 -10.80
CA ARG A 29 -16.75 1.91 -11.31
C ARG A 29 -16.12 2.20 -12.67
N LEU A 30 -15.16 3.13 -12.70
CA LEU A 30 -14.44 3.48 -13.92
C LEU A 30 -13.48 2.36 -14.32
N LEU A 31 -13.47 2.01 -15.62
CA LEU A 31 -12.47 1.11 -16.25
C LEU A 31 -12.38 -0.30 -15.64
N GLY A 32 -13.42 -0.79 -14.97
CA GLY A 32 -13.42 -2.09 -14.28
C GLY A 32 -12.53 -2.10 -13.02
N SER A 33 -12.35 -0.94 -12.37
CA SER A 33 -11.64 -0.85 -11.09
C SER A 33 -12.40 -1.58 -9.97
N LEU A 34 -11.64 -2.28 -9.14
CA LEU A 34 -12.15 -2.97 -7.94
C LEU A 34 -11.74 -2.26 -6.66
N GLN A 35 -10.56 -1.65 -6.63
CA GLN A 35 -10.06 -0.89 -5.49
C GLN A 35 -9.06 0.19 -5.92
N VAL A 36 -8.87 1.15 -5.03
CA VAL A 36 -7.73 2.08 -5.05
C VAL A 36 -6.82 1.68 -3.90
N MET A 37 -5.59 1.30 -4.23
CA MET A 37 -4.52 1.09 -3.24
C MET A 37 -3.84 2.41 -2.96
N ILE A 38 -3.75 2.81 -1.70
CA ILE A 38 -3.13 4.06 -1.25
C ILE A 38 -1.88 3.70 -0.48
N LEU A 39 -0.75 4.32 -0.83
CA LEU A 39 0.48 4.25 -0.05
C LEU A 39 0.71 5.61 0.60
N ALA A 40 0.97 5.62 1.89
CA ALA A 40 1.25 6.82 2.66
C ALA A 40 2.39 6.57 3.66
N PHE A 41 3.04 7.62 4.12
CA PHE A 41 3.96 7.53 5.25
C PHE A 41 3.61 8.58 6.31
N PHE A 42 4.13 8.37 7.51
CA PHE A 42 3.93 9.27 8.64
C PHE A 42 5.21 10.06 8.88
N ALA A 43 5.10 11.39 8.88
CA ALA A 43 6.18 12.29 9.23
C ALA A 43 5.63 13.53 9.92
N PHE A 44 6.38 14.13 10.83
CA PHE A 44 6.00 15.39 11.51
C PHE A 44 4.59 15.37 12.13
N GLY A 45 4.17 14.21 12.67
CA GLY A 45 2.83 14.03 13.25
C GLY A 45 1.68 14.05 12.24
N SER A 46 1.97 13.94 10.94
CA SER A 46 1.00 13.96 9.84
C SER A 46 1.17 12.76 8.91
N THR A 47 0.14 12.48 8.12
CA THR A 47 0.17 11.43 7.08
C THR A 47 0.29 12.07 5.71
N TYR A 48 1.22 11.58 4.90
CA TYR A 48 1.46 12.07 3.54
C TYR A 48 1.31 10.94 2.54
N THR A 49 0.48 11.15 1.52
CA THR A 49 0.28 10.18 0.44
C THR A 49 1.52 10.12 -0.45
N ILE A 50 2.14 8.94 -0.52
CA ILE A 50 3.24 8.65 -1.44
C ILE A 50 2.68 8.51 -2.85
N GLY A 51 1.62 7.71 -2.99
CA GLY A 51 0.98 7.47 -4.28
C GLY A 51 -0.24 6.58 -4.16
N MET A 52 -0.93 6.43 -5.28
CA MET A 52 -2.14 5.63 -5.40
C MET A 52 -2.08 4.71 -6.61
N ALA A 53 -2.69 3.54 -6.53
CA ALA A 53 -2.83 2.62 -7.64
C ALA A 53 -4.29 2.19 -7.83
N ILE A 54 -4.84 2.42 -9.03
CA ILE A 54 -6.12 1.83 -9.43
C ILE A 54 -5.87 0.38 -9.82
N MET A 55 -6.51 -0.54 -9.09
CA MET A 55 -6.38 -1.99 -9.26
C MET A 55 -7.68 -2.58 -9.83
N LYS A 56 -7.53 -3.46 -10.83
CA LYS A 56 -8.63 -4.21 -11.47
C LYS A 56 -8.78 -5.64 -10.95
N ALA A 57 -7.88 -6.07 -10.07
CA ALA A 57 -7.84 -7.40 -9.50
C ALA A 57 -7.21 -7.33 -8.10
N LYS A 58 -7.72 -8.16 -7.18
CA LYS A 58 -7.26 -8.26 -5.79
C LYS A 58 -6.48 -9.56 -5.53
N THR A 59 -5.62 -9.94 -6.46
CA THR A 59 -4.81 -11.17 -6.35
C THR A 59 -3.42 -10.84 -5.80
N ARG A 60 -2.75 -11.82 -5.19
CA ARG A 60 -1.34 -11.72 -4.77
C ARG A 60 -0.45 -11.17 -5.90
N ARG A 61 -0.60 -11.69 -7.12
CA ARG A 61 0.13 -11.22 -8.32
C ARG A 61 -0.15 -9.75 -8.62
N SER A 62 -1.41 -9.31 -8.50
CA SER A 62 -1.79 -7.93 -8.77
C SER A 62 -1.21 -6.96 -7.73
N TYR A 63 -1.22 -7.34 -6.45
CA TYR A 63 -0.58 -6.57 -5.38
C TYR A 63 0.93 -6.48 -5.59
N ALA A 64 1.60 -7.63 -5.79
CA ALA A 64 3.04 -7.67 -6.04
C ALA A 64 3.45 -6.82 -7.25
N ALA A 65 2.64 -6.81 -8.32
CA ALA A 65 2.91 -5.95 -9.49
C ALA A 65 2.83 -4.45 -9.17
N VAL A 66 1.88 -4.03 -8.33
CA VAL A 66 1.79 -2.63 -7.87
C VAL A 66 3.00 -2.26 -7.02
N PHE A 67 3.34 -3.08 -6.03
CA PHE A 67 4.45 -2.80 -5.11
C PHE A 67 5.81 -2.86 -5.81
N ASN A 68 6.01 -3.81 -6.72
CA ASN A 68 7.21 -3.84 -7.58
C ASN A 68 7.33 -2.57 -8.39
N LYS A 69 6.22 -2.01 -8.89
CA LYS A 69 6.28 -0.76 -9.64
C LYS A 69 6.72 0.40 -8.75
N PHE A 70 6.23 0.50 -7.51
CA PHE A 70 6.75 1.48 -6.55
C PHE A 70 8.23 1.27 -6.22
N ARG A 71 8.68 0.01 -6.08
CA ARG A 71 10.09 -0.34 -5.90
C ARG A 71 10.96 0.13 -7.07
N GLU A 72 10.53 -0.15 -8.30
CA GLU A 72 11.19 0.33 -9.52
C GLU A 72 11.27 1.86 -9.59
N MET A 73 10.31 2.56 -8.99
CA MET A 73 10.30 4.03 -8.89
C MET A 73 11.15 4.57 -7.72
N GLY A 74 11.79 3.70 -6.94
CA GLY A 74 12.72 4.07 -5.87
C GLY A 74 12.15 4.03 -4.46
N LEU A 75 10.93 3.51 -4.26
CA LEU A 75 10.37 3.39 -2.91
C LEU A 75 11.18 2.38 -2.09
N VAL A 76 11.76 2.86 -1.00
CA VAL A 76 12.42 2.07 0.05
C VAL A 76 11.65 2.22 1.35
N CYS A 77 11.68 1.19 2.20
CA CYS A 77 11.14 1.21 3.57
C CYS A 77 11.54 -0.07 4.32
N GLU A 78 11.57 0.00 5.65
CA GLU A 78 11.91 -1.12 6.52
C GLU A 78 10.67 -1.97 6.81
N ALA A 79 9.55 -1.28 6.98
CA ALA A 79 8.30 -1.87 7.39
C ALA A 79 7.12 -1.29 6.59
N VAL A 80 6.09 -2.11 6.49
CA VAL A 80 4.80 -1.71 5.96
C VAL A 80 3.67 -2.08 6.91
N ILE A 81 2.80 -1.13 7.19
CA ILE A 81 1.53 -1.34 7.89
C ILE A 81 0.48 -1.62 6.82
N THR A 82 -0.15 -2.78 6.93
CA THR A 82 -1.12 -3.29 5.95
C THR A 82 -2.46 -3.56 6.62
N ASP A 83 -3.47 -3.78 5.80
CA ASP A 83 -4.67 -4.46 6.24
C ASP A 83 -4.39 -5.93 6.63
N TRP A 84 -5.36 -6.60 7.25
CA TRP A 84 -5.19 -8.02 7.63
C TRP A 84 -5.44 -8.99 6.46
N GLU A 85 -5.69 -8.47 5.25
CA GLU A 85 -5.88 -9.28 4.04
C GLU A 85 -4.57 -9.98 3.63
N GLN A 86 -4.57 -11.32 3.65
CA GLN A 86 -3.36 -12.11 3.40
C GLN A 86 -2.77 -11.88 2.00
N THR A 87 -3.61 -11.65 0.98
CA THR A 87 -3.16 -11.47 -0.41
C THR A 87 -2.36 -10.19 -0.60
N GLU A 88 -2.70 -9.10 0.11
CA GLU A 88 -1.92 -7.87 0.13
C GLU A 88 -0.57 -8.10 0.82
N ARG A 89 -0.60 -8.72 2.00
CA ARG A 89 0.58 -9.00 2.82
C ARG A 89 1.60 -9.87 2.08
N ASP A 90 1.12 -10.89 1.36
CA ASP A 90 1.96 -11.72 0.52
C ASP A 90 2.51 -10.95 -0.69
N GLY A 91 1.72 -10.05 -1.28
CA GLY A 91 2.18 -9.18 -2.35
C GLY A 91 3.36 -8.29 -1.93
N TRP A 92 3.34 -7.76 -0.71
CA TRP A 92 4.47 -7.00 -0.15
C TRP A 92 5.72 -7.85 0.00
N ARG A 93 5.59 -9.07 0.54
CA ARG A 93 6.72 -10.00 0.69
C ARG A 93 7.32 -10.43 -0.65
N ASP A 94 6.49 -10.56 -1.68
CA ASP A 94 6.95 -10.86 -3.04
C ASP A 94 7.74 -9.71 -3.65
N ALA A 95 7.32 -8.47 -3.42
CA ALA A 95 7.96 -7.28 -3.99
C ALA A 95 9.19 -6.81 -3.19
N TYR A 96 9.18 -6.97 -1.87
CA TYR A 96 10.24 -6.59 -0.95
C TYR A 96 10.61 -7.77 -0.05
N PRO A 97 11.52 -8.65 -0.50
CA PRO A 97 11.98 -9.77 0.32
C PRO A 97 12.59 -9.27 1.64
N GLY A 98 12.07 -9.77 2.77
CA GLY A 98 12.53 -9.39 4.10
C GLY A 98 11.81 -8.19 4.73
N ILE A 99 10.86 -7.55 4.04
CA ILE A 99 10.09 -6.43 4.61
C ILE A 99 9.31 -6.86 5.86
N LYS A 100 9.29 -5.99 6.89
CA LYS A 100 8.48 -6.21 8.08
C LYS A 100 7.02 -5.83 7.81
N VAL A 101 6.14 -6.83 7.69
CA VAL A 101 4.70 -6.61 7.47
C VAL A 101 3.94 -6.55 8.79
N LEU A 102 3.50 -5.35 9.15
CA LEU A 102 2.72 -5.02 10.33
C LEU A 102 1.22 -4.98 10.01
N GLY A 103 0.38 -5.32 10.99
CA GLY A 103 -1.08 -5.19 10.87
C GLY A 103 -1.55 -3.83 11.39
N CYS A 104 -2.46 -3.18 10.67
CA CYS A 104 -3.08 -1.93 11.09
C CYS A 104 -4.01 -2.16 12.30
N VAL A 105 -3.80 -1.40 13.38
CA VAL A 105 -4.63 -1.47 14.59
C VAL A 105 -6.05 -0.97 14.35
N TRP A 106 -6.22 0.07 13.52
CA TRP A 106 -7.54 0.63 13.21
C TRP A 106 -8.41 -0.37 12.46
N HIS A 107 -7.82 -1.15 11.57
CA HIS A 107 -8.52 -2.22 10.87
C HIS A 107 -8.78 -3.42 11.76
N TYR A 108 -7.86 -3.77 12.66
CA TYR A 108 -8.12 -4.80 13.68
C TYR A 108 -9.35 -4.47 14.53
N ILE A 109 -9.47 -3.23 15.01
CA ILE A 109 -10.61 -2.79 15.83
C ILE A 109 -11.91 -2.85 15.04
N ARG A 110 -11.92 -2.38 13.78
CA ARG A 110 -13.13 -2.42 12.94
C ARG A 110 -13.62 -3.83 12.67
N VAL A 111 -12.72 -4.80 12.47
CA VAL A 111 -13.10 -6.21 12.29
C VAL A 111 -13.60 -6.83 13.60
N SER A 112 -13.06 -6.40 14.75
CA SER A 112 -13.40 -6.96 16.07
C SER A 112 -14.68 -6.38 16.69
N THR A 113 -15.25 -5.33 16.10
CA THR A 113 -16.44 -4.61 16.60
C THR A 113 -17.64 -4.73 15.65
N ALA A 114 -17.49 -5.47 14.55
CA ALA A 114 -18.55 -5.83 13.60
C ALA A 114 -19.10 -7.22 13.93
#